data_AF-A0A821S0M4-F1
#
_entry.id   AF-A0A821S0M4-F1
#
_cell.length_a   1.000
_cell.length_b   1.000
_cell.length_c   1.000
_cell.angle_alpha   90.00
_cell.angle_beta   90.00
_cell.angle_gamma   90.00
#
_symmetry.space_group_name_H-M   'P 1'
#
loop_
_entity.id
_entity.type
_entity.pdbx_description
1 polymer ?
#
loop_
_entity_poly.entity_id
_entity_poly.type
_entity_poly.pdbx_seq_one_letter_code
_entity_poly.pdbx_strand_id
1 'polypeptide(L)'
;MHPDDAREAVKHGVEGIIVSNHGGRQLDTCQSTIDALPDIMNAISSELHQIDVYIDGGVRRGTDILKAVALGAKAVLIGRPVLWGLAEDGMQ
;
A
#
# COMPACT_ATOMS: atom_id res chain seq x y z
N MET A 1 1.55 -8.97 -0.10
CA MET A 1 0.25 -9.22 0.56
C MET A 1 0.39 -10.18 1.73
N HIS A 2 1.44 -11.00 1.79
CA HIS A 2 1.75 -11.84 2.95
C HIS A 2 2.90 -11.24 3.78
N PRO A 3 2.95 -11.41 5.10
CA PRO A 3 4.03 -10.91 5.95
C PRO A 3 5.40 -11.55 5.65
N ASP A 4 5.42 -12.82 5.26
CA ASP A 4 6.68 -13.52 4.92
C ASP A 4 7.33 -12.94 3.66
N ASP A 5 6.54 -12.51 2.67
CA ASP A 5 7.06 -11.83 1.47
C ASP A 5 7.72 -10.51 1.85
N ALA A 6 7.17 -9.80 2.85
CA ALA A 6 7.75 -8.55 3.34
C ALA A 6 9.10 -8.79 4.02
N ARG A 7 9.20 -9.82 4.87
CA ARG A 7 10.48 -10.23 5.48
C ARG A 7 11.51 -10.59 4.41
N GLU A 8 11.10 -11.35 3.40
CA GLU A 8 12.01 -11.78 2.34
C GLU A 8 12.48 -10.60 1.49
N ALA A 9 11.59 -9.68 1.14
CA ALA A 9 11.95 -8.44 0.44
C ALA A 9 13.00 -7.64 1.23
N VAL A 10 12.81 -7.48 2.53
CA VAL A 10 13.78 -6.79 3.41
C VAL A 10 15.14 -7.49 3.43
N LYS A 11 15.19 -8.83 3.51
CA LYS A 11 16.46 -9.58 3.41
C LYS A 11 17.19 -9.36 2.09
N HIS A 12 16.45 -9.10 1.02
CA HIS A 12 17.01 -8.77 -0.29
C HIS A 12 17.47 -7.31 -0.42
N GLY A 13 17.35 -6.49 0.63
CA GLY A 13 17.88 -5.13 0.66
C GLY A 13 17.06 -4.12 -0.14
N VAL A 14 15.74 -4.32 -0.26
CA VAL A 14 14.85 -3.30 -0.83
C VAL A 14 14.85 -2.04 0.03
N GLU A 15 14.57 -0.88 -0.57
CA GLU A 15 14.46 0.39 0.16
C GLU A 15 13.01 0.71 0.59
N GLY A 16 12.04 -0.05 0.08
CA GLY A 16 10.64 0.17 0.39
C GLY A 16 9.73 -0.96 -0.08
N ILE A 17 8.51 -0.97 0.47
CA ILE A 17 7.47 -1.97 0.18
C ILE A 17 6.18 -1.25 -0.18
N ILE A 18 5.47 -1.74 -1.19
CA ILE A 18 4.11 -1.29 -1.51
C ILE A 18 3.16 -2.45 -1.20
N VAL A 19 2.26 -2.26 -0.23
CA VAL A 19 1.16 -3.19 0.04
C VAL A 19 0.08 -2.98 -1.02
N SER A 20 -0.03 -3.92 -1.96
CA SER A 20 -0.94 -3.83 -3.09
C SER A 20 -1.49 -5.19 -3.50
N ASN A 21 -2.78 -5.23 -3.84
CA ASN A 21 -3.41 -6.32 -4.59
C ASN A 21 -3.74 -5.89 -6.04
N HIS A 22 -3.02 -4.88 -6.53
CA HIS A 22 -3.18 -4.30 -7.86
C HIS A 22 -4.59 -3.75 -8.13
N GLY A 23 -5.23 -3.23 -7.07
CA GLY A 23 -6.60 -2.70 -7.12
C GLY A 23 -7.66 -3.76 -7.42
N GLY A 24 -7.42 -5.02 -7.03
CA GLY A 24 -8.33 -6.16 -7.21
C GLY A 24 -8.37 -6.71 -8.64
N ARG A 25 -7.28 -6.54 -9.41
CA ARG A 25 -7.23 -6.89 -10.86
C ARG A 25 -6.41 -8.13 -11.17
N GLN A 26 -5.75 -8.71 -10.17
CA GLN A 26 -4.85 -9.85 -10.34
C GLN A 26 -5.49 -11.08 -9.70
N LEU A 27 -5.09 -11.44 -8.47
CA LEU A 27 -5.74 -12.54 -7.76
C LEU A 27 -7.04 -12.05 -7.11
N ASP A 28 -8.17 -12.44 -7.69
CA ASP A 28 -9.49 -12.14 -7.12
C ASP A 28 -9.70 -12.88 -5.79
N THR A 29 -10.59 -12.35 -4.95
CA THR A 29 -10.93 -12.86 -3.61
C THR A 29 -9.77 -12.91 -2.60
N CYS A 30 -8.62 -12.32 -2.93
CA CYS A 30 -7.57 -12.09 -1.93
C CYS A 30 -7.99 -11.03 -0.91
N GLN A 31 -7.24 -10.95 0.20
CA GLN A 31 -7.45 -9.97 1.24
C GLN A 31 -7.40 -8.52 0.71
N SER A 32 -8.11 -7.61 1.36
CA SER A 32 -7.97 -6.19 1.10
C SER A 32 -6.57 -5.70 1.51
N THR A 33 -6.04 -4.69 0.81
CA THR A 33 -4.71 -4.15 1.11
C THR A 33 -4.63 -3.51 2.49
N ILE A 34 -5.72 -2.89 2.95
CA ILE A 34 -5.77 -2.25 4.27
C ILE A 34 -5.79 -3.28 5.41
N ASP A 35 -6.40 -4.45 5.20
CA ASP A 35 -6.41 -5.51 6.21
C ASP A 35 -5.05 -6.25 6.25
N ALA A 36 -4.32 -6.31 5.13
CA ALA A 36 -2.98 -6.91 5.08
C ALA A 36 -1.89 -6.03 5.70
N LEU A 37 -2.11 -4.71 5.74
CA LEU A 37 -1.11 -3.73 6.17
C LEU A 37 -0.59 -3.97 7.60
N PRO A 38 -1.42 -4.19 8.64
CA PRO A 38 -0.92 -4.36 10.00
C PRO A 38 0.03 -5.55 10.16
N ASP A 39 -0.29 -6.69 9.54
CA ASP A 39 0.54 -7.88 9.64
C ASP A 39 1.89 -7.70 8.92
N ILE A 40 1.89 -6.98 7.79
CA ILE A 40 3.13 -6.60 7.09
C ILE A 40 3.97 -5.67 7.97
N MET A 41 3.38 -4.62 8.54
CA MET A 41 4.07 -3.67 9.42
C MET A 41 4.69 -4.38 10.64
N ASN A 42 3.96 -5.31 11.24
CA ASN A 42 4.43 -6.10 12.38
C ASN A 42 5.63 -7.00 12.00
N ALA A 43 5.58 -7.63 10.83
CA ALA A 43 6.60 -8.58 10.41
C ALA A 43 7.96 -7.97 10.12
N ILE A 44 8.01 -6.68 9.74
CA ILE A 44 9.25 -5.93 9.48
C ILE A 44 9.47 -4.77 10.46
N SER A 45 8.86 -4.86 11.65
CA SER A 45 8.85 -3.78 12.65
C SER A 45 10.25 -3.33 13.08
N SER A 46 11.21 -4.26 13.14
CA SER A 46 12.62 -3.95 13.45
C SER A 46 13.32 -3.14 12.36
N GLU A 47 12.83 -3.15 11.13
CA GLU A 47 13.45 -2.61 9.94
C GLU A 47 12.77 -1.32 9.44
N LEU A 48 11.66 -0.91 10.08
CA LEU A 48 10.91 0.31 9.74
C LEU A 48 11.70 1.63 9.87
N HIS A 49 12.90 1.59 10.46
CA HIS A 49 13.81 2.72 10.49
C HIS A 49 14.58 2.91 9.17
N GLN A 50 14.58 1.91 8.29
CA GLN A 50 15.30 1.90 7.00
C GLN A 50 14.36 1.68 5.81
N ILE A 51 13.18 1.10 6.05
CA ILE A 51 12.24 0.68 5.00
C ILE A 51 10.98 1.51 5.09
N ASP A 52 10.68 2.22 4.01
CA ASP A 52 9.40 2.91 3.87
C ASP A 52 8.31 1.94 3.38
N VAL A 53 7.16 1.93 4.05
CA VAL A 53 5.99 1.16 3.61
C VAL A 53 4.93 2.08 3.03
N TYR A 54 4.54 1.82 1.79
CA TYR A 54 3.45 2.50 1.09
C TYR A 54 2.28 1.53 0.89
N ILE A 55 1.11 2.06 0.57
CA ILE A 55 -0.09 1.24 0.29
C ILE A 55 -0.92 1.83 -0.84
N ASP A 56 -1.55 0.97 -1.64
CA ASP A 56 -2.57 1.35 -2.61
C ASP A 56 -3.83 0.47 -2.48
N GLY A 57 -4.81 0.68 -3.36
CA GLY A 57 -6.04 -0.11 -3.39
C GLY A 57 -7.15 0.50 -2.53
N GLY A 58 -8.25 0.90 -3.16
CA GLY A 58 -9.46 1.32 -2.45
C GLY A 58 -9.46 2.72 -1.81
N VAL A 59 -8.34 3.43 -1.72
CA VAL A 59 -8.28 4.79 -1.10
C VAL A 59 -9.10 5.82 -1.89
N ARG A 60 -10.18 6.37 -1.31
CA ARG A 60 -11.08 7.31 -2.01
C ARG A 60 -11.46 8.55 -1.18
N ARG A 61 -11.22 8.53 0.12
CA ARG A 61 -11.50 9.65 1.04
C ARG A 61 -10.26 9.98 1.86
N GLY A 62 -10.19 11.21 2.38
CA GLY A 62 -9.12 11.61 3.30
C GLY A 62 -9.04 10.73 4.55
N THR A 63 -10.18 10.21 5.03
CA THR A 63 -10.22 9.27 6.16
C THR A 63 -9.59 7.91 5.84
N ASP A 64 -9.54 7.50 4.58
CA ASP A 64 -8.86 6.26 4.18
C ASP A 64 -7.35 6.45 4.26
N ILE A 65 -6.88 7.64 3.85
CA ILE A 65 -5.48 8.08 4.01
C ILE A 65 -5.11 8.09 5.50
N LEU A 66 -5.94 8.73 6.33
CA LEU A 66 -5.71 8.82 7.76
C LEU A 66 -5.57 7.42 8.39
N LYS A 67 -6.46 6.49 8.05
CA LYS A 67 -6.40 5.10 8.57
C LYS A 67 -5.13 4.39 8.13
N ALA A 68 -4.77 4.46 6.85
CA ALA A 68 -3.55 3.84 6.33
C ALA A 68 -2.29 4.36 7.03
N VAL A 69 -2.18 5.68 7.20
CA VAL A 69 -1.05 6.31 7.90
C VAL A 69 -1.05 5.96 9.39
N ALA A 70 -2.22 5.95 10.04
CA ALA A 70 -2.34 5.54 11.44
C ALA A 70 -1.96 4.07 11.67
N LEU A 71 -2.12 3.21 10.66
CA LEU A 71 -1.68 1.82 10.67
C LEU A 71 -0.21 1.65 10.26
N GLY A 72 0.50 2.75 9.98
CA GLY A 72 1.96 2.77 9.82
C GLY A 72 2.47 2.93 8.39
N ALA A 73 1.60 3.09 7.39
CA ALA A 73 2.05 3.45 6.04
C ALA A 73 2.62 4.88 6.01
N LYS A 74 3.73 5.09 5.31
CA LYS A 74 4.32 6.42 5.07
C LYS A 74 3.45 7.29 4.17
N ALA A 75 2.89 6.70 3.12
CA ALA A 75 1.97 7.37 2.21
C ALA A 75 1.08 6.37 1.48
N VAL A 76 0.02 6.89 0.86
CA VAL A 76 -0.88 6.14 0.00
C VAL A 76 -0.62 6.45 -1.47
N LEU A 77 -0.79 5.47 -2.35
CA LEU A 77 -0.72 5.64 -3.79
C LEU A 77 -2.12 5.60 -4.40
N ILE A 78 -2.33 6.39 -5.46
CA ILE A 78 -3.65 6.55 -6.10
C ILE A 78 -3.58 6.10 -7.56
N GLY A 79 -4.30 5.03 -7.89
CA GLY A 79 -4.44 4.53 -9.26
C GLY A 79 -5.62 5.16 -10.00
N ARG A 80 -6.75 4.44 -10.06
CA ARG A 80 -7.95 4.81 -10.84
C ARG A 80 -8.40 6.29 -10.72
N PRO A 81 -8.46 6.92 -9.52
CA PRO A 81 -8.92 8.31 -9.42
C PRO A 81 -8.09 9.32 -10.20
N VAL A 82 -6.78 9.11 -10.33
CA VAL A 82 -5.91 9.99 -11.16
C VAL A 82 -6.32 9.90 -12.63
N LEU A 83 -6.60 8.68 -13.12
CA LEU A 83 -7.03 8.45 -14.51
C LEU A 83 -8.44 9.01 -14.77
N TRP A 84 -9.33 8.98 -13.77
CA TRP A 84 -10.66 9.58 -13.88
C TRP A 84 -10.56 11.11 -14.03
N GLY A 85 -9.73 11.76 -13.21
CA GLY A 85 -9.49 13.21 -13.34
C GLY A 85 -8.84 13.58 -14.67
N LEU A 86 -7.89 12.77 -15.15
CA LEU A 86 -7.26 12.95 -16.45
C LEU A 86 -8.28 12.91 -17.60
N ALA A 87 -9.23 11.97 -17.54
CA ALA A 87 -10.26 11.81 -18.56
C ALA A 87 -11.32 12.92 -18.54
N GLU A 88 -11.56 13.54 -17.38
CA GLU A 88 -12.54 14.62 -17.24
C GLU A 88 -12.02 15.95 -17.81
N ASP A 89 -10.84 16.40 -17.36
CA ASP A 89 -10.33 17.73 -17.78
C ASP A 89 -8.79 17.86 -17.75
N GLY A 90 -8.06 16.76 -17.52
CA GLY A 90 -6.60 16.73 -17.67
C GLY A 90 -5.82 17.82 -16.93
N MET A 91 -4.64 18.15 -17.45
CA MET A 91 -3.86 19.31 -17.02
C MET A 91 -4.15 20.46 -17.99
N GLN A 92 -4.45 21.64 -17.45
CA GLN A 92 -4.60 22.89 -18.20
C GLN A 92 -3.28 23.67 -18.29
#